data_AF-A0A8T5PMJ6-F1
#
_entry.id   AF-A0A8T5PMJ6-F1
#
_cell.length_a   1.000
_cell.length_b   1.000
_cell.length_c   1.000
_cell.angle_alpha   90.00
_cell.angle_beta   90.00
_cell.angle_gamma   90.00
#
_symmetry.space_group_name_H-M   'P 1'
#
loop_
_entity.id
_entity.type
_entity.pdbx_description
1 polymer ?
#
loop_
_entity_poly.entity_id
_entity_poly.type
_entity_poly.pdbx_seq_one_letter_code
_entity_poly.pdbx_strand_id
1 'polypeptide(L)'
;MSLANFIAKRALLLALICIFLAGWLSNTVYSNLSGIEFESPFSFTFKAPEIQSPSDHIKEEQIHVYEDRILIDLENAMWARFTDTNSMDPLFDIEANTIEIKPESEEDIHVGDVISYRPDGEKNLIVHRVIEIGNDNNGWYAVAKGDNIDRADPDKIRFSQINGIMVAIIY
;
A
#
# COMPACT_ATOMS: atom_id res chain seq x y z
N MET A 1 32.59 53.89 21.45
CA MET A 1 32.45 52.55 20.86
C MET A 1 33.21 52.56 19.55
N SER A 2 34.21 51.70 19.33
CA SER A 2 35.05 51.78 18.14
C SER A 2 34.22 51.50 16.88
N LEU A 3 34.55 52.16 15.77
CA LEU A 3 33.90 51.97 14.47
C LEU A 3 33.88 50.48 14.06
N ALA A 4 34.93 49.73 14.42
CA ALA A 4 35.02 48.29 14.21
C ALA A 4 33.94 47.50 14.97
N ASN A 5 33.66 47.84 16.23
CA ASN A 5 32.60 47.18 17.01
C ASN A 5 31.19 47.48 16.49
N PHE A 6 31.00 48.64 15.85
CA PHE A 6 29.73 49.00 15.24
C PHE A 6 29.49 48.22 13.94
N ILE A 7 30.53 48.12 13.09
CA ILE A 7 30.48 47.35 11.83
C ILE A 7 30.30 45.86 12.12
N ALA A 8 31.03 45.30 13.10
CA ALA A 8 30.91 43.89 13.47
C ALA A 8 29.50 43.50 13.93
N LYS A 9 28.83 44.35 14.73
CA LYS A 9 27.44 44.10 15.17
C LYS A 9 26.44 44.13 14.02
N ARG A 10 26.62 45.02 13.04
CA ARG A 10 25.75 45.08 11.85
C ARG A 10 25.98 43.88 10.91
N ALA A 11 27.24 43.48 10.74
CA ALA A 11 27.57 42.26 9.97
C ALA A 11 26.96 41.01 10.62
N LEU A 12 27.01 40.91 11.96
CA LEU A 12 26.38 39.81 12.69
C LEU A 12 24.86 39.80 12.51
N LEU A 13 24.20 40.96 12.61
CA LEU A 13 22.76 41.07 12.39
C LEU A 13 22.34 40.68 10.97
N LEU A 14 23.10 41.12 9.96
CA LEU A 14 22.86 40.74 8.57
C LEU A 14 23.04 39.24 8.35
N ALA A 15 24.06 38.63 8.95
CA ALA A 15 24.27 37.19 8.87
C ALA A 15 23.08 36.40 9.45
N LEU A 16 22.54 36.83 10.60
CA LEU A 16 21.36 36.21 11.21
C LEU A 16 20.11 36.32 10.33
N ILE A 17 19.90 37.47 9.70
CA ILE A 17 18.79 37.68 8.76
C ILE A 17 18.94 36.75 7.54
N CYS A 18 20.15 36.65 6.98
CA CYS A 18 20.41 35.75 5.84
C CYS A 18 20.15 34.29 6.20
N ILE A 19 20.53 33.83 7.41
CA ILE A 19 20.27 32.47 7.88
C ILE A 19 18.76 32.23 8.01
N PHE A 20 18.02 33.19 8.57
CA PHE A 20 16.56 33.10 8.70
C PHE A 20 15.87 33.04 7.32
N LEU A 21 16.28 33.90 6.39
CA LEU A 21 15.73 33.92 5.03
C LEU A 21 16.07 32.65 4.25
N ALA A 22 17.27 32.11 4.42
CA ALA A 22 17.66 30.83 3.82
C ALA A 22 16.77 29.69 4.35
N GLY A 23 16.55 29.64 5.67
CA GLY A 23 15.64 28.67 6.28
C GLY A 23 14.19 28.79 5.76
N TRP A 24 13.67 30.02 5.65
CA TRP A 24 12.33 30.27 5.12
C TRP A 24 12.19 29.83 3.66
N LEU A 25 13.16 30.20 2.82
CA LEU A 25 13.17 29.84 1.40
C LEU A 25 13.30 28.33 1.20
N SER A 26 14.16 27.66 1.97
CA SER A 26 14.27 26.20 1.94
C SER A 26 12.95 25.51 2.31
N ASN A 27 12.24 26.00 3.33
CA ASN A 27 10.94 25.45 3.71
C ASN A 27 9.89 25.66 2.61
N THR A 28 9.87 26.83 1.98
CA THR A 28 8.92 27.15 0.90
C THR A 28 9.17 26.32 -0.35
N VAL A 29 10.45 26.10 -0.71
CA VAL A 29 10.81 25.23 -1.83
C VAL A 29 10.44 23.79 -1.53
N TYR A 30 10.71 23.31 -0.31
CA TYR A 30 10.32 21.96 0.12
C TYR A 30 8.80 21.75 0.05
N SER A 31 8.02 22.70 0.58
CA SER A 31 6.55 22.60 0.60
C SER A 31 5.90 22.71 -0.79
N ASN A 32 6.52 23.41 -1.74
CA ASN A 32 6.01 23.52 -3.11
C ASN A 32 6.47 22.37 -4.01
N LEU A 33 7.65 21.78 -3.77
CA LEU A 33 8.02 20.51 -4.43
C LEU A 33 7.13 19.36 -3.95
N SER A 34 6.68 19.40 -2.69
CA SER A 34 5.68 18.49 -2.14
C SER A 34 4.23 18.87 -2.48
N GLY A 35 4.00 19.69 -3.51
CA GLY A 35 2.65 20.00 -4.03
C GLY A 35 1.96 18.80 -4.70
N ILE A 36 2.63 17.66 -4.77
CA ILE A 36 1.98 16.35 -4.80
C ILE A 36 1.90 15.94 -3.31
N GLU A 37 0.69 15.89 -2.74
CA GLU A 37 0.43 15.60 -1.32
C GLU A 37 0.82 14.15 -0.96
N PHE A 38 2.12 13.86 -0.98
CA PHE A 38 2.66 12.59 -0.50
C PHE A 38 2.63 12.60 1.03
N GLU A 39 1.58 12.02 1.59
CA GLU A 39 1.56 11.65 3.00
C GLU A 39 2.68 10.63 3.26
N SER A 40 3.59 10.94 4.19
CA SER A 40 4.64 10.01 4.58
C SER A 40 4.43 9.56 6.03
N PRO A 41 4.35 8.25 6.30
CA PRO A 41 4.22 7.76 7.66
C PRO A 41 5.49 8.07 8.46
N PHE A 42 5.30 8.49 9.71
CA PHE A 42 6.38 8.85 10.62
C PHE A 42 7.20 7.61 11.01
N SER A 43 8.50 7.57 10.70
CA SER A 43 9.39 6.45 11.04
C SER A 43 10.65 6.96 11.77
N PHE A 44 10.59 7.04 13.10
CA PHE A 44 11.69 7.63 13.88
C PHE A 44 12.66 6.64 14.51
N THR A 45 12.29 5.39 14.81
CA THR A 45 13.23 4.44 15.48
C THR A 45 12.83 2.96 15.42
N PHE A 46 11.55 2.62 15.23
CA PHE A 46 11.08 1.23 15.26
C PHE A 46 10.69 0.78 13.84
N LYS A 47 11.43 -0.17 13.26
CA LYS A 47 11.01 -0.85 12.04
C LYS A 47 10.10 -2.01 12.42
N ALA A 48 8.84 -1.95 12.02
CA ALA A 48 7.98 -3.13 12.02
C ALA A 48 8.57 -4.21 11.10
N PRO A 49 8.28 -5.49 11.33
CA PRO A 49 8.60 -6.54 10.37
C PRO A 49 8.04 -6.18 9.00
N GLU A 50 8.88 -6.23 7.97
CA GLU A 50 8.45 -5.97 6.60
C GLU A 50 7.59 -7.13 6.12
N ILE A 51 6.36 -6.82 5.67
CA ILE A 51 5.47 -7.74 4.98
C ILE A 51 5.47 -7.32 3.52
N GLN A 52 5.57 -8.29 2.61
CA GLN A 52 5.50 -8.00 1.18
C GLN A 52 4.16 -7.36 0.85
N SER A 53 4.22 -6.19 0.22
CA SER A 53 3.03 -5.42 -0.16
C SER A 53 2.47 -5.94 -1.49
N PRO A 54 1.16 -5.75 -1.75
CA PRO A 54 0.56 -6.11 -3.03
C PRO A 54 1.24 -5.39 -4.20
N SER A 55 1.16 -6.01 -5.37
CA SER A 55 1.57 -5.38 -6.63
C SER A 55 0.65 -4.22 -7.02
N ASP A 56 1.16 -3.34 -7.86
CA ASP A 56 0.43 -2.20 -8.41
C ASP A 56 -0.52 -2.64 -9.54
N HIS A 57 -1.73 -3.05 -9.16
CA HIS A 57 -2.80 -3.52 -10.06
C HIS A 57 -3.68 -2.41 -10.63
N ILE A 58 -3.66 -1.22 -10.02
CA ILE A 58 -4.46 -0.07 -10.45
C ILE A 58 -3.51 1.10 -10.69
N LYS A 59 -3.25 1.43 -11.96
CA LYS A 59 -2.40 2.56 -12.31
C LYS A 59 -3.10 3.86 -11.94
N GLU A 60 -2.30 4.86 -11.55
CA GLU A 60 -2.80 6.20 -11.18
C GLU A 60 -3.71 6.81 -12.26
N GLU A 61 -3.38 6.56 -13.54
CA GLU A 61 -4.20 7.00 -14.69
C GLU A 61 -5.60 6.38 -14.77
N GLN A 62 -5.85 5.27 -14.05
CA GLN A 62 -7.16 4.64 -13.94
C GLN A 62 -8.01 5.25 -12.81
N ILE A 63 -7.44 6.14 -11.98
CA ILE A 63 -8.09 6.72 -10.81
C ILE A 63 -8.46 8.17 -11.11
N HIS A 64 -9.76 8.44 -11.20
CA HIS A 64 -10.28 9.77 -11.50
C HIS A 64 -11.01 10.33 -10.28
N VAL A 65 -10.47 11.40 -9.71
CA VAL A 65 -11.06 12.08 -8.55
C VAL A 65 -11.83 13.31 -9.02
N TYR A 66 -13.12 13.36 -8.72
CA TYR A 66 -14.02 14.49 -8.96
C TYR A 66 -14.51 15.06 -7.62
N GLU A 67 -15.16 16.21 -7.65
CA GLU A 67 -15.68 16.86 -6.43
C GLU A 67 -16.71 16.01 -5.68
N ASP A 68 -17.46 15.15 -6.38
CA ASP A 68 -18.58 14.38 -5.85
C ASP A 68 -18.38 12.86 -5.87
N ARG A 69 -17.30 12.37 -6.50
CA ARG A 69 -17.06 10.93 -6.70
C ARG A 69 -15.62 10.61 -7.06
N ILE A 70 -15.28 9.34 -6.87
CA ILE A 70 -14.07 8.72 -7.42
C ILE A 70 -14.53 7.66 -8.43
N LEU A 71 -13.94 7.66 -9.62
CA LEU A 71 -14.11 6.61 -10.62
C LEU A 71 -12.80 5.86 -10.75
N ILE A 72 -12.87 4.53 -10.71
CA ILE A 72 -11.72 3.66 -10.93
C ILE A 72 -12.05 2.76 -12.11
N ASP A 73 -11.29 2.88 -13.21
CA ASP A 73 -11.50 2.11 -14.43
C ASP A 73 -10.90 0.72 -14.28
N LEU A 74 -11.75 -0.29 -14.07
CA LEU A 74 -11.34 -1.69 -13.92
C LEU A 74 -12.16 -2.60 -14.82
N GLU A 75 -11.49 -3.52 -15.50
CA GLU A 75 -12.15 -4.60 -16.22
C GLU A 75 -12.43 -5.77 -15.28
N ASN A 76 -13.60 -6.40 -15.43
CA ASN A 76 -14.02 -7.57 -14.66
C ASN A 76 -13.97 -7.39 -13.12
N ALA A 77 -14.20 -6.17 -12.64
CA ALA A 77 -14.21 -5.88 -11.21
C ALA A 77 -15.39 -6.57 -10.49
N MET A 78 -15.10 -7.06 -9.30
CA MET A 78 -16.04 -7.70 -8.39
C MET A 78 -16.04 -6.96 -7.06
N TRP A 79 -17.24 -6.80 -6.48
CA TRP A 79 -17.40 -6.32 -5.11
C TRP A 79 -17.56 -7.52 -4.17
N ALA A 80 -16.84 -7.50 -3.05
CA ALA A 80 -16.89 -8.54 -2.05
C ALA A 80 -17.03 -7.98 -0.62
N ARG A 81 -17.59 -8.82 0.25
CA ARG A 81 -17.65 -8.65 1.70
C ARG A 81 -17.24 -9.95 2.36
N PHE A 82 -16.62 -9.86 3.53
CA PHE A 82 -16.07 -11.01 4.23
C PHE A 82 -16.77 -11.31 5.54
N THR A 83 -16.59 -12.55 6.01
CA THR A 83 -17.01 -12.96 7.34
C THR A 83 -15.93 -12.55 8.34
N ASP A 84 -16.35 -12.16 9.54
CA ASP A 84 -15.45 -11.79 10.64
C ASP A 84 -14.70 -13.04 11.18
N THR A 85 -13.53 -13.31 10.60
CA THR A 85 -12.62 -14.37 11.05
C THR A 85 -11.41 -13.82 11.81
N ASN A 86 -11.21 -12.50 11.81
CA ASN A 86 -10.02 -11.79 12.31
C ASN A 86 -8.68 -12.25 11.68
N SER A 87 -8.71 -13.06 10.60
CA SER A 87 -7.49 -13.63 9.99
C SER A 87 -6.69 -12.62 9.18
N MET A 88 -7.36 -11.57 8.71
CA MET A 88 -6.77 -10.51 7.92
C MET A 88 -6.52 -9.22 8.71
N ASP A 89 -6.74 -9.21 10.02
CA ASP A 89 -6.40 -8.04 10.84
C ASP A 89 -4.89 -7.75 10.74
N PRO A 90 -4.46 -6.48 10.71
CA PRO A 90 -5.27 -5.26 10.73
C PRO A 90 -5.66 -4.74 9.33
N LEU A 91 -5.54 -5.56 8.28
CA LEU A 91 -5.71 -5.12 6.89
C LEU A 91 -7.14 -4.72 6.54
N PHE A 92 -8.15 -5.43 7.05
CA PHE A 92 -9.58 -5.09 6.94
C PHE A 92 -10.40 -5.86 7.99
N ASP A 93 -11.63 -5.42 8.23
CA ASP A 93 -12.61 -6.05 9.12
C ASP A 93 -13.99 -6.16 8.43
N ILE A 94 -15.00 -6.75 9.06
CA ILE A 94 -16.33 -7.10 8.51
C ILE A 94 -17.14 -5.93 7.93
N GLU A 95 -16.82 -4.70 8.33
CA GLU A 95 -17.46 -3.48 7.81
C GLU A 95 -16.84 -3.01 6.48
N ALA A 96 -15.63 -3.46 6.16
CA ALA A 96 -14.95 -3.05 4.94
C ALA A 96 -15.62 -3.63 3.69
N ASN A 97 -15.59 -2.84 2.62
CA ASN A 97 -15.97 -3.25 1.27
C ASN A 97 -14.71 -3.41 0.45
N THR A 98 -14.56 -4.52 -0.25
CA THR A 98 -13.39 -4.73 -1.10
C THR A 98 -13.77 -4.84 -2.55
N ILE A 99 -12.84 -4.41 -3.39
CA ILE A 99 -12.90 -4.57 -4.83
C ILE A 99 -11.82 -5.55 -5.23
N GLU A 100 -12.21 -6.55 -6.02
CA GLU A 100 -11.32 -7.56 -6.59
C GLU A 100 -11.34 -7.48 -8.12
N ILE A 101 -10.24 -7.83 -8.75
CA ILE A 101 -10.17 -8.08 -10.20
C ILE A 101 -9.95 -9.57 -10.43
N LYS A 102 -10.53 -10.11 -11.49
CA LYS A 102 -10.26 -11.49 -11.89
C LYS A 102 -8.93 -11.55 -12.66
N PRO A 103 -7.92 -12.31 -12.21
CA PRO A 103 -6.68 -12.48 -12.97
C PRO A 103 -6.95 -13.25 -14.26
N GLU A 104 -6.25 -12.89 -15.32
CA GLU A 104 -6.30 -13.56 -16.62
C GLU A 104 -5.29 -14.72 -16.69
N SER A 105 -4.14 -14.57 -16.03
CA SER A 105 -3.11 -15.59 -15.98
C SER A 105 -2.32 -15.62 -14.66
N GLU A 106 -1.43 -16.61 -14.55
CA GLU A 106 -0.56 -16.83 -13.39
C GLU A 106 0.41 -15.66 -13.18
N GLU A 107 0.79 -14.97 -14.26
CA GLU A 107 1.70 -13.82 -14.25
C GLU A 107 1.08 -12.57 -13.64
N ASP A 108 -0.25 -12.50 -13.54
CA ASP A 108 -0.92 -11.38 -12.87
C ASP A 108 -0.75 -11.44 -11.35
N ILE A 109 -0.45 -12.62 -10.80
CA ILE A 109 -0.40 -12.84 -9.35
C ILE A 109 1.04 -12.73 -8.86
N HIS A 110 1.22 -11.92 -7.82
CA HIS A 110 2.53 -11.62 -7.26
C HIS A 110 2.56 -11.93 -5.76
N VAL A 111 3.77 -12.20 -5.25
CA VAL A 111 3.95 -12.33 -3.80
C VAL A 111 3.65 -10.98 -3.15
N GLY A 112 2.85 -11.01 -2.09
CA GLY A 112 2.32 -9.82 -1.43
C GLY A 112 0.87 -9.51 -1.78
N ASP A 113 0.34 -10.01 -2.90
CA ASP A 113 -1.06 -9.84 -3.27
C ASP A 113 -2.00 -10.52 -2.27
N VAL A 114 -3.19 -9.94 -2.07
CA VAL A 114 -4.26 -10.57 -1.30
C VAL A 114 -5.25 -11.17 -2.29
N ILE A 115 -5.43 -12.49 -2.24
CA ILE A 115 -6.25 -13.22 -3.20
C ILE A 115 -7.44 -13.87 -2.53
N SER A 116 -8.57 -13.89 -3.21
CA SER A 116 -9.69 -14.77 -2.88
C SER A 116 -9.57 -16.08 -3.67
N TYR A 117 -9.73 -17.21 -3.00
CA TYR A 117 -9.61 -18.52 -3.64
C TYR A 117 -10.53 -19.55 -2.98
N ARG A 118 -10.84 -20.62 -3.72
CA ARG A 118 -11.67 -21.73 -3.25
C ARG A 118 -10.81 -22.98 -3.03
N PRO A 119 -10.58 -23.42 -1.78
CA PRO A 119 -9.93 -24.70 -1.53
C PRO A 119 -10.71 -25.87 -2.14
N ASP A 120 -10.00 -26.95 -2.45
CA ASP A 120 -10.63 -28.16 -2.99
C ASP A 120 -11.59 -28.78 -1.96
N GLY A 121 -12.82 -29.05 -2.40
CA GLY A 121 -13.87 -29.63 -1.54
C GLY A 121 -14.60 -28.63 -0.65
N GLU A 122 -14.17 -27.36 -0.60
CA GLU A 122 -14.83 -26.31 0.15
C GLU A 122 -15.76 -25.47 -0.73
N LYS A 123 -16.86 -24.98 -0.14
CA LYS A 123 -17.83 -24.12 -0.85
C LYS A 123 -17.50 -22.63 -0.72
N ASN A 124 -16.83 -22.25 0.37
CA ASN A 124 -16.58 -20.87 0.70
C ASN A 124 -15.26 -20.40 0.10
N LEU A 125 -15.19 -19.10 -0.20
CA LEU A 125 -13.92 -18.46 -0.56
C LEU A 125 -13.14 -18.15 0.72
N ILE A 126 -11.83 -18.32 0.64
CA ILE A 126 -10.85 -17.84 1.62
C ILE A 126 -10.13 -16.65 1.01
N VAL A 127 -9.80 -15.66 1.83
CA VAL A 127 -9.05 -14.47 1.39
C VAL A 127 -7.82 -14.31 2.27
N HIS A 128 -6.64 -14.46 1.67
CA HIS A 128 -5.35 -14.42 2.36
C HIS A 128 -4.25 -13.86 1.45
N ARG A 129 -3.12 -13.46 2.04
CA ARG A 129 -1.98 -12.89 1.32
C ARG A 129 -1.08 -13.98 0.75
N VAL A 130 -0.71 -13.86 -0.52
CA VAL A 130 0.29 -14.70 -1.18
C VAL A 130 1.66 -14.43 -0.54
N ILE A 131 2.29 -15.48 -0.02
CA ILE A 131 3.61 -15.42 0.61
C ILE A 131 4.69 -16.15 -0.21
N GLU A 132 4.28 -16.99 -1.15
CA GLU A 132 5.18 -17.74 -2.03
C GLU A 132 4.46 -18.09 -3.34
N ILE A 133 5.21 -18.09 -4.44
CA ILE A 133 4.78 -18.61 -5.76
C ILE A 133 5.84 -19.57 -6.25
N GLY A 134 5.42 -20.68 -6.86
CA GLY A 134 6.33 -21.67 -7.41
C GLY A 134 5.68 -22.57 -8.46
N ASN A 135 6.45 -23.56 -8.90
CA ASN A 135 6.00 -24.60 -9.80
C ASN A 135 6.35 -25.98 -9.23
N ASP A 136 5.45 -26.95 -9.39
CA ASP A 136 5.70 -28.35 -9.08
C ASP A 136 5.19 -29.26 -10.21
N ASN A 137 5.14 -30.57 -9.97
CA ASN A 137 4.69 -31.54 -10.99
C ASN A 137 3.24 -31.33 -11.45
N ASN A 138 2.44 -30.57 -10.71
CA ASN A 138 1.07 -30.23 -11.06
C ASN A 138 0.94 -28.81 -11.63
N GLY A 139 2.06 -28.16 -11.98
CA GLY A 139 2.11 -26.81 -12.53
C GLY A 139 2.31 -25.74 -11.46
N TRP A 140 1.88 -24.53 -11.79
CA TRP A 140 1.99 -23.35 -10.94
C TRP A 140 1.22 -23.52 -9.63
N TYR A 141 1.72 -22.88 -8.58
CA TYR A 141 1.01 -22.73 -7.33
C TYR A 141 1.39 -21.45 -6.59
N ALA A 142 0.48 -21.02 -5.73
CA ALA A 142 0.72 -20.06 -4.67
C ALA A 142 0.59 -20.73 -3.29
N VAL A 143 1.26 -20.15 -2.30
CA VAL A 143 1.02 -20.38 -0.87
C VAL A 143 0.50 -19.08 -0.28
N ALA A 144 -0.63 -19.14 0.42
CA ALA A 144 -1.21 -17.98 1.07
C ALA A 144 -1.20 -18.12 2.60
N LYS A 145 -1.44 -17.00 3.28
CA LYS A 145 -1.47 -16.88 4.73
C LYS A 145 -2.29 -15.65 5.13
N GLY A 146 -3.13 -15.79 6.17
CA GLY A 146 -3.78 -14.64 6.79
C GLY A 146 -2.76 -13.73 7.48
N ASP A 147 -2.94 -12.41 7.36
CA ASP A 147 -2.03 -11.42 7.94
C ASP A 147 -1.92 -11.55 9.47
N ASN A 148 -3.00 -11.97 10.14
CA ASN A 148 -3.07 -12.19 11.59
C ASN A 148 -2.89 -13.66 12.00
N ILE A 149 -2.41 -14.53 11.10
CA ILE A 149 -2.15 -15.94 11.39
C ILE A 149 -0.63 -16.17 11.43
N ASP A 150 -0.11 -17.09 12.24
CA ASP A 150 1.33 -17.36 12.35
C ASP A 150 1.86 -18.40 11.36
N ARG A 151 0.96 -19.12 10.70
CA ARG A 151 1.24 -20.27 9.82
C ARG A 151 0.53 -20.11 8.47
N ALA A 152 1.17 -20.62 7.43
CA ALA A 152 0.62 -20.67 6.08
C ALA A 152 -0.60 -21.59 5.98
N ASP A 153 -1.42 -21.36 4.96
CA ASP A 153 -2.51 -22.25 4.63
C ASP A 153 -1.96 -23.65 4.29
N PRO A 154 -2.69 -24.72 4.65
CA PRO A 154 -2.16 -26.08 4.58
C PRO A 154 -1.91 -26.57 3.15
N ASP A 155 -2.69 -26.06 2.19
CA ASP A 155 -2.70 -26.54 0.82
C ASP A 155 -2.14 -25.52 -0.16
N LYS A 156 -1.46 -26.02 -1.21
CA LYS A 156 -1.02 -25.21 -2.34
C LYS A 156 -2.22 -24.79 -3.19
N ILE A 157 -2.29 -23.51 -3.52
CA ILE A 157 -3.37 -22.91 -4.30
C ILE A 157 -3.00 -22.97 -5.78
N ARG A 158 -3.85 -23.59 -6.59
CA ARG A 158 -3.73 -23.63 -8.05
C ARG A 158 -4.42 -22.43 -8.66
N PHE A 159 -3.95 -22.00 -9.83
CA PHE A 159 -4.54 -20.87 -10.54
C PHE A 159 -6.06 -21.02 -10.74
N SER A 160 -6.53 -22.24 -11.05
CA SER A 160 -7.95 -22.54 -11.22
C SER A 160 -8.81 -22.39 -9.95
N GLN A 161 -8.19 -22.31 -8.77
CA GLN A 161 -8.88 -22.08 -7.49
C GLN A 161 -9.03 -20.59 -7.18
N ILE A 162 -8.27 -19.72 -7.86
CA ILE A 162 -8.26 -18.28 -7.59
C ILE A 162 -9.49 -17.64 -8.21
N ASN A 163 -10.18 -16.86 -7.40
CA ASN A 163 -11.39 -16.14 -7.78
C ASN A 163 -11.07 -14.69 -8.13
N GLY A 164 -10.23 -14.01 -7.35
CA GLY A 164 -9.85 -12.62 -7.60
C GLY A 164 -8.62 -12.16 -6.81
N ILE A 165 -8.04 -11.06 -7.26
CA ILE A 165 -6.99 -10.30 -6.58
C ILE A 165 -7.64 -9.06 -5.99
N MET A 166 -7.48 -8.82 -4.69
CA MET A 166 -7.97 -7.63 -4.01
C MET A 166 -7.13 -6.41 -4.38
N VAL A 167 -7.79 -5.37 -4.87
CA VAL A 167 -7.14 -4.15 -5.38
C VAL A 167 -7.57 -2.88 -4.65
N ALA A 168 -8.68 -2.92 -3.90
CA ALA A 168 -9.10 -1.81 -3.06
C ALA A 168 -9.83 -2.29 -1.81
N ILE A 169 -9.67 -1.52 -0.73
CA ILE A 169 -10.38 -1.68 0.54
C ILE A 169 -11.01 -0.31 0.87
N ILE A 170 -12.31 -0.30 1.07
CA ILE A 170 -13.09 0.89 1.37
C ILE A 170 -13.72 0.71 2.76
N TYR A 171 -13.34 1.58 3.68
CA TYR A 171 -13.82 1.63 5.05
C TYR A 171 -14.99 2.60 5.21
#